data_AF-A0A2N9M6N7-F1
#
_entry.id   AF-A0A2N9M6N7-F1
#
_cell.length_a   1.000
_cell.length_b   1.000
_cell.length_c   1.000
_cell.angle_alpha   90.00
_cell.angle_beta   90.00
_cell.angle_gamma   90.00
#
_symmetry.space_group_name_H-M   'P 1'
#
loop_
_entity.id
_entity.type
_entity.pdbx_description
1 polymer ?
#
loop_
_entity_poly.entity_id
_entity_poly.type
_entity_poly.pdbx_seq_one_letter_code
_entity_poly.pdbx_strand_id
1 'polypeptide(L)'
;MNAAHTHPATVLRVVGNLNGTRDFEFPVDSGMASFLLLVSLQCRNAILVSRPSGAELTEANSALSVDLQAGRILRIDHPETGQWRVSLAGRGLFVLSVLARADTALTGVTFSINPGAANGEEPMSRMRNPLFGVQQDVEVHLTGQVSHLSLQLVDAAGDRVSDVGALERTAEGFYQASLTPQSERFRILVTGTDASAWPFERVYPILFRALPPK
;
A
#
# COMPACT_ATOMS: atom_id res chain seq x y z
N MET A 1 1.99 22.84 3.09
CA MET A 1 0.99 21.91 2.52
C MET A 1 1.45 20.49 2.80
N ASN A 2 0.63 19.67 3.47
CA ASN A 2 0.97 18.28 3.79
C ASN A 2 0.64 17.40 2.57
N ALA A 3 1.61 16.62 2.07
CA ALA A 3 1.45 15.78 0.88
C ALA A 3 0.22 14.86 0.97
N ALA A 4 -0.09 14.35 2.17
CA ALA A 4 -1.24 13.50 2.44
C ALA A 4 -2.61 14.15 2.12
N HIS A 5 -2.71 15.48 2.09
CA HIS A 5 -3.96 16.17 1.73
C HIS A 5 -4.17 16.28 0.22
N THR A 6 -3.11 16.16 -0.57
CA THR A 6 -3.19 16.32 -2.04
C THR A 6 -3.10 14.99 -2.79
N HIS A 7 -2.55 13.97 -2.14
CA HIS A 7 -2.33 12.61 -2.64
C HIS A 7 -2.71 11.62 -1.51
N PRO A 8 -4.01 11.41 -1.26
CA PRO A 8 -4.49 10.66 -0.10
C PRO A 8 -4.29 9.15 -0.22
N ALA A 9 -4.17 8.62 -1.45
CA ALA A 9 -3.96 7.19 -1.67
C ALA A 9 -2.49 6.85 -1.42
N THR A 10 -2.22 5.78 -0.68
CA THR A 10 -0.87 5.21 -0.58
C THR A 10 -0.81 3.99 -1.49
N VAL A 11 0.10 4.02 -2.47
CA VAL A 11 0.30 2.92 -3.42
C VAL A 11 1.41 2.00 -2.92
N LEU A 12 2.52 2.59 -2.48
CA LEU A 12 3.67 1.87 -1.94
C LEU A 12 4.17 2.59 -0.70
N ARG A 13 4.53 1.83 0.34
CA ARG A 13 5.19 2.38 1.54
C ARG A 13 6.10 1.34 2.17
N VAL A 14 7.40 1.54 2.01
CA VAL A 14 8.41 0.58 2.43
C VAL A 14 9.52 1.27 3.21
N VAL A 15 10.06 0.54 4.20
CA VAL A 15 11.22 0.91 5.00
C VAL A 15 12.02 -0.34 5.28
N GLY A 16 13.34 -0.27 5.12
CA GLY A 16 14.20 -1.43 5.35
C GLY A 16 15.67 -1.07 5.26
N ASN A 17 16.51 -2.09 5.29
CA ASN A 17 17.93 -1.96 5.03
C ASN A 17 18.26 -2.52 3.64
N LEU A 18 19.16 -1.84 2.94
CA LEU A 18 19.68 -2.25 1.64
C LEU A 18 21.17 -2.54 1.76
N ASN A 19 21.65 -3.55 1.02
CA ASN A 19 23.07 -3.75 0.75
C ASN A 19 23.21 -4.32 -0.66
N GLY A 20 23.33 -3.43 -1.66
CA GLY A 20 23.32 -3.80 -3.07
C GLY A 20 22.19 -3.11 -3.82
N THR A 21 21.44 -3.87 -4.61
CA THR A 21 20.33 -3.37 -5.43
C THR A 21 19.00 -3.99 -5.01
N ARG A 22 17.91 -3.22 -5.09
CA ARG A 22 16.55 -3.73 -4.91
C ARG A 22 15.58 -2.95 -5.80
N ASP A 23 14.73 -3.70 -6.49
CA ASP A 23 13.66 -3.15 -7.30
C ASP A 23 12.34 -3.18 -6.53
N PHE A 24 11.56 -2.13 -6.69
CA PHE A 24 10.18 -2.03 -6.23
C PHE A 24 9.29 -1.74 -7.41
N GLU A 25 8.23 -2.51 -7.52
CA GLU A 25 7.25 -2.40 -8.58
C GLU A 25 5.92 -1.96 -7.98
N PHE A 26 5.22 -1.05 -8.64
CA PHE A 26 3.86 -0.67 -8.28
C PHE A 26 3.03 -0.32 -9.54
N PRO A 27 1.75 -0.73 -9.60
CA PRO A 27 0.90 -0.37 -10.71
C PRO A 27 0.39 1.07 -10.59
N VAL A 28 0.31 1.74 -11.73
CA VAL A 28 -0.45 2.97 -11.93
C VAL A 28 -1.73 2.59 -12.67
N ASP A 29 -2.87 2.71 -11.98
CA ASP A 29 -4.21 2.49 -12.53
C ASP A 29 -4.70 3.67 -13.38
N SER A 30 -5.78 3.47 -14.14
CA SER A 30 -6.29 4.46 -15.09
C SER A 30 -6.90 5.70 -14.42
N GLY A 31 -7.32 5.57 -13.15
CA GLY A 31 -7.88 6.66 -12.35
C GLY A 31 -6.81 7.52 -11.65
N MET A 32 -5.52 7.27 -11.86
CA MET A 32 -4.44 8.00 -11.20
C MET A 32 -4.09 9.30 -11.94
N ALA A 33 -4.51 10.45 -11.39
CA ALA A 33 -4.25 11.77 -11.97
C ALA A 33 -2.80 12.24 -11.75
N SER A 34 -2.21 11.93 -10.59
CA SER A 34 -0.82 12.26 -10.28
C SER A 34 -0.28 11.38 -9.16
N PHE A 35 1.04 11.23 -9.07
CA PHE A 35 1.69 10.63 -7.91
C PHE A 35 2.94 11.40 -7.46
N LEU A 36 3.22 11.28 -6.16
CA LEU A 36 4.43 11.71 -5.49
C LEU A 36 5.25 10.48 -5.14
N LEU A 37 6.50 10.47 -5.56
CA LEU A 37 7.48 9.47 -5.17
C LEU A 37 8.50 10.16 -4.25
N LEU A 38 8.69 9.57 -3.07
CA LEU A 38 9.67 10.01 -2.10
C LEU A 38 10.58 8.84 -1.76
N VAL A 39 11.87 9.00 -2.03
CA VAL A 39 12.89 8.00 -1.70
C VAL A 39 13.98 8.66 -0.87
N SER A 40 14.40 7.98 0.19
CA SER A 40 15.65 8.27 0.88
C SER A 40 16.44 6.98 1.07
N LEU A 41 17.76 7.06 0.85
CA LEU A 41 18.72 5.97 1.01
C LEU A 41 20.04 6.58 1.50
N GLN A 42 20.56 6.11 2.64
CA GLN A 42 21.74 6.68 3.28
C GLN A 42 22.98 6.72 2.37
N CYS A 43 23.60 5.56 2.12
CA CYS A 43 24.75 5.46 1.22
C CYS A 43 24.25 5.19 -0.20
N ARG A 44 23.58 6.21 -0.77
CA ARG A 44 22.99 6.16 -2.11
C ARG A 44 24.07 6.05 -3.18
N ASN A 45 23.97 5.00 -4.01
CA ASN A 45 24.67 4.94 -5.29
C ASN A 45 23.76 5.42 -6.43
N ALA A 46 22.52 4.92 -6.49
CA ALA A 46 21.54 5.31 -7.52
C ALA A 46 20.09 5.15 -7.04
N ILE A 47 19.21 6.00 -7.58
CA ILE A 47 17.75 5.89 -7.49
C ILE A 47 17.19 6.12 -8.90
N LEU A 48 16.82 5.03 -9.56
CA LEU A 48 16.25 5.06 -10.91
C LEU A 48 14.75 4.83 -10.84
N VAL A 49 14.00 5.52 -11.68
CA VAL A 49 12.54 5.34 -11.81
C VAL A 49 12.25 5.09 -13.28
N SER A 50 11.62 3.96 -13.59
CA SER A 50 11.30 3.56 -14.95
C SER A 50 9.80 3.56 -15.16
N ARG A 51 9.40 4.08 -16.31
CA ARG A 51 8.02 4.08 -16.81
C ARG A 51 7.61 2.67 -17.24
N PRO A 52 6.30 2.40 -17.40
CA PRO A 52 5.81 1.14 -17.97
C PRO A 52 6.38 0.85 -19.36
N SER A 53 6.57 1.89 -20.18
CA SER A 53 7.28 1.83 -21.47
C SER A 53 8.76 1.42 -21.39
N GLY A 54 9.34 1.32 -20.18
CA GLY A 54 10.75 1.00 -19.94
C GLY A 54 11.68 2.21 -20.00
N ALA A 55 11.19 3.38 -20.44
CA ALA A 55 11.96 4.61 -20.46
C ALA A 55 12.25 5.11 -19.03
N GLU A 56 13.47 5.60 -18.81
CA GLU A 56 13.85 6.22 -17.54
C GLU A 56 13.15 7.58 -17.35
N LEU A 57 12.69 7.83 -16.13
CA LEU A 57 12.19 9.13 -15.70
C LEU A 57 13.37 10.06 -15.38
N THR A 58 13.49 11.12 -16.17
CA THR A 58 14.49 12.17 -16.03
C THR A 58 13.84 13.44 -15.50
N GLU A 59 14.64 14.43 -15.11
CA GLU A 59 14.07 15.71 -14.65
C GLU A 59 13.23 16.38 -15.74
N ALA A 60 13.71 16.31 -17.00
CA ALA A 60 13.08 16.92 -18.17
C ALA A 60 11.67 16.38 -18.47
N ASN A 61 11.32 15.21 -17.93
CA ASN A 61 10.04 14.55 -18.19
C ASN A 61 9.22 14.31 -16.90
N SER A 62 9.51 15.08 -15.85
CA SER A 62 8.79 15.10 -14.57
C SER A 62 8.13 16.46 -14.34
N ALA A 63 7.01 16.50 -13.63
CA ALA A 63 6.37 17.77 -13.24
C ALA A 63 7.14 18.45 -12.08
N LEU A 64 7.81 17.65 -11.26
CA LEU A 64 8.78 18.09 -10.25
C LEU A 64 9.85 17.01 -10.12
N SER A 65 11.12 17.42 -10.11
CA SER A 65 12.23 16.58 -9.69
C SER A 65 13.14 17.34 -8.76
N VAL A 66 13.42 16.74 -7.61
CA VAL A 66 14.41 17.21 -6.65
C VAL A 66 15.33 16.04 -6.32
N ASP A 67 16.58 16.13 -6.79
CA ASP A 67 17.62 15.18 -6.43
C ASP A 67 18.40 15.67 -5.21
N LEU A 68 18.48 14.83 -4.17
CA LEU A 68 19.15 15.13 -2.91
C LEU A 68 20.28 14.12 -2.70
N GLN A 69 21.34 14.49 -1.98
CA GLN A 69 22.49 13.60 -1.75
C GLN A 69 22.10 12.17 -1.31
N ALA A 70 21.09 12.05 -0.44
CA ALA A 70 20.59 10.78 0.10
C ALA A 70 19.14 10.48 -0.29
N GLY A 71 18.61 11.07 -1.36
CA GLY A 71 17.20 10.87 -1.72
C GLY A 71 16.76 11.48 -3.03
N ARG A 72 15.52 11.23 -3.41
CA ARG A 72 14.90 11.78 -4.62
C ARG A 72 13.42 12.01 -4.35
N ILE A 73 12.92 13.18 -4.73
CA ILE A 73 11.50 13.53 -4.65
C ILE A 73 11.02 13.83 -6.06
N LEU A 74 9.96 13.15 -6.49
CA LEU A 74 9.38 13.30 -7.82
C LEU A 74 7.88 13.57 -7.70
N ARG A 75 7.37 14.44 -8.57
CA ARG A 75 5.94 14.53 -8.88
C ARG A 75 5.73 14.25 -10.35
N ILE A 76 4.80 13.35 -10.63
CA ILE A 76 4.41 12.99 -11.99
C ILE A 76 2.93 13.34 -12.11
N ASP A 77 2.62 14.24 -13.04
CA ASP A 77 1.26 14.55 -13.43
C ASP A 77 0.92 13.74 -14.68
N HIS A 78 -0.30 13.20 -14.75
CA HIS A 78 -0.77 12.33 -15.84
C HIS A 78 0.21 11.16 -16.12
N PRO A 79 0.51 10.32 -15.11
CA PRO A 79 1.42 9.20 -15.30
C PRO A 79 0.88 8.20 -16.33
N GLU A 80 1.80 7.56 -17.07
CA GLU A 80 1.48 6.41 -17.91
C GLU A 80 0.86 5.28 -17.07
N THR A 81 -0.29 4.76 -17.48
CA THR A 81 -0.93 3.61 -16.85
C THR A 81 -0.09 2.35 -17.07
N GLY A 82 0.00 1.49 -16.06
CA GLY A 82 0.75 0.24 -16.13
C GLY A 82 1.79 0.11 -15.03
N GLN A 83 2.75 -0.78 -15.24
CA GLN A 83 3.69 -1.20 -14.21
C GLN A 83 4.90 -0.28 -14.13
N TRP A 84 5.03 0.49 -13.05
CA TRP A 84 6.21 1.33 -12.79
C TRP A 84 7.24 0.58 -11.94
N ARG A 85 8.50 0.99 -12.06
CA ARG A 85 9.61 0.43 -11.29
C ARG A 85 10.47 1.52 -10.66
N VAL A 86 10.89 1.30 -9.41
CA VAL A 86 11.92 2.07 -8.71
C VAL A 86 13.07 1.14 -8.38
N SER A 87 14.25 1.42 -8.92
CA SER A 87 15.47 0.66 -8.63
C SER A 87 16.35 1.44 -7.67
N LEU A 88 16.60 0.86 -6.49
CA LEU A 88 17.50 1.41 -5.49
C LEU A 88 18.85 0.70 -5.57
N ALA A 89 19.95 1.46 -5.55
CA ALA A 89 21.29 0.92 -5.41
C ALA A 89 22.04 1.66 -4.31
N GLY A 90 22.62 0.93 -3.36
CA GLY A 90 23.41 1.52 -2.27
C GLY A 90 23.42 0.67 -1.01
N ARG A 91 23.62 1.31 0.15
CA ARG A 91 23.68 0.64 1.45
C ARG A 91 23.00 1.44 2.55
N GLY A 92 22.56 0.73 3.59
CA GLY A 92 21.99 1.31 4.81
C GLY A 92 20.47 1.40 4.78
N LEU A 93 19.92 2.23 5.67
CA LEU A 93 18.48 2.43 5.79
C LEU A 93 17.93 3.10 4.52
N PHE A 94 16.79 2.61 4.04
CA PHE A 94 16.00 3.26 3.01
C PHE A 94 14.55 3.46 3.45
N VAL A 95 13.92 4.48 2.89
CA VAL A 95 12.48 4.72 2.93
C VAL A 95 12.04 5.02 1.50
N LEU A 96 10.99 4.35 1.03
CA LEU A 96 10.34 4.64 -0.23
C LEU A 96 8.84 4.75 -0.01
N SER A 97 8.22 5.78 -0.56
CA SER A 97 6.77 5.97 -0.54
C SER A 97 6.28 6.51 -1.87
N VAL A 98 5.17 5.94 -2.34
CA VAL A 98 4.42 6.41 -3.51
C VAL A 98 3.02 6.78 -3.02
N LEU A 99 2.70 8.07 -3.11
CA LEU A 99 1.41 8.63 -2.75
C LEU A 99 0.71 9.12 -4.00
N ALA A 100 -0.56 8.78 -4.19
CA ALA A 100 -1.30 9.08 -5.39
C ALA A 100 -2.52 9.97 -5.13
N ARG A 101 -2.83 10.80 -6.12
CA ARG A 101 -4.17 11.34 -6.31
C ARG A 101 -4.83 10.44 -7.34
N ALA A 102 -5.76 9.63 -6.86
CA ALA A 102 -6.47 8.66 -7.67
C ALA A 102 -7.90 8.51 -7.18
N ASP A 103 -8.80 8.07 -8.07
CA ASP A 103 -10.19 7.79 -7.72
C ASP A 103 -10.32 6.64 -6.71
N THR A 104 -9.46 5.63 -6.87
CA THR A 104 -9.36 4.49 -5.95
C THR A 104 -8.40 4.80 -4.82
N ALA A 105 -8.86 4.70 -3.57
CA ALA A 105 -8.05 4.89 -2.37
C ALA A 105 -8.51 3.97 -1.23
N LEU A 106 -7.56 3.43 -0.47
CA LEU A 106 -7.82 2.69 0.77
C LEU A 106 -7.84 3.68 1.94
N THR A 107 -9.04 4.06 2.37
CA THR A 107 -9.27 5.17 3.31
C THR A 107 -9.41 4.71 4.76
N GLY A 108 -9.72 3.43 4.98
CA GLY A 108 -9.95 2.88 6.31
C GLY A 108 -9.68 1.38 6.39
N VAL A 109 -9.25 0.95 7.57
CA VAL A 109 -9.11 -0.46 7.95
C VAL A 109 -9.61 -0.59 9.38
N THR A 110 -10.52 -1.52 9.62
CA THR A 110 -11.06 -1.84 10.94
C THR A 110 -10.94 -3.34 11.18
N PHE A 111 -10.56 -3.75 12.39
CA PHE A 111 -10.59 -5.15 12.80
C PHE A 111 -11.75 -5.40 13.74
N SER A 112 -12.28 -6.61 13.72
CA SER A 112 -13.37 -7.00 14.61
C SER A 112 -13.34 -8.48 14.91
N ILE A 113 -13.76 -8.82 16.13
CA ILE A 113 -14.01 -10.20 16.54
C ILE A 113 -15.50 -10.37 16.79
N ASN A 114 -15.99 -11.58 16.53
CA ASN A 114 -17.28 -12.03 17.00
C ASN A 114 -17.06 -12.91 18.25
N PRO A 115 -17.12 -12.35 19.47
CA PRO A 115 -16.88 -13.10 20.70
C PRO A 115 -17.97 -14.16 21.01
N GLY A 116 -19.08 -14.21 20.26
CA GLY A 116 -20.33 -14.83 20.70
C GLY A 116 -21.01 -15.79 19.72
N ALA A 117 -20.27 -16.52 18.86
CA ALA A 117 -20.88 -17.52 17.96
C ALA A 117 -21.63 -18.67 18.68
N ALA A 118 -21.51 -18.80 20.00
CA ALA A 118 -22.26 -19.78 20.78
C ALA A 118 -23.72 -19.36 21.06
N ASN A 119 -24.03 -18.06 21.13
CA ASN A 119 -25.32 -17.56 21.64
C ASN A 119 -25.99 -16.46 20.79
N GLY A 120 -25.33 -15.95 19.75
CA GLY A 120 -25.98 -15.15 18.69
C GLY A 120 -26.33 -13.69 19.00
N GLU A 121 -26.03 -13.16 20.19
CA GLU A 121 -26.52 -11.83 20.62
C GLU A 121 -25.45 -10.76 20.91
N GLU A 122 -24.16 -11.11 20.97
CA GLU A 122 -23.15 -10.09 21.28
C GLU A 122 -22.68 -9.31 20.04
N PRO A 123 -22.65 -7.96 20.12
CA PRO A 123 -22.22 -7.13 19.00
C PRO A 123 -20.73 -7.31 18.72
N MET A 124 -20.36 -7.23 17.44
CA MET A 124 -18.96 -7.28 17.01
C MET A 124 -18.14 -6.17 17.69
N SER A 125 -17.08 -6.59 18.38
CA SER A 125 -16.18 -5.64 19.05
C SER A 125 -15.15 -5.12 18.05
N ARG A 126 -15.28 -3.85 17.67
CA ARG A 126 -14.31 -3.16 16.82
C ARG A 126 -13.02 -2.88 17.57
N MET A 127 -11.89 -3.17 16.93
CA MET A 127 -10.56 -3.06 17.50
C MET A 127 -9.66 -2.24 16.60
N ARG A 128 -8.83 -1.39 17.23
CA ARG A 128 -7.82 -0.59 16.54
C ARG A 128 -6.62 -1.44 16.11
N ASN A 129 -6.29 -2.44 16.90
CA ASN A 129 -5.18 -3.35 16.63
C ASN A 129 -5.70 -4.78 16.54
N PRO A 130 -5.12 -5.59 15.63
CA PRO A 130 -5.45 -7.00 15.50
C PRO A 130 -4.96 -7.80 16.72
N LEU A 131 -5.61 -8.94 17.00
CA LEU A 131 -5.20 -9.89 18.03
C LEU A 131 -4.37 -11.03 17.42
N PHE A 132 -3.28 -11.38 18.09
CA PHE A 132 -2.37 -12.43 17.66
C PHE A 132 -3.03 -13.81 17.79
N GLY A 133 -2.96 -14.62 16.74
CA GLY A 133 -3.39 -16.03 16.74
C GLY A 133 -4.91 -16.25 16.82
N VAL A 134 -5.72 -15.18 16.77
CA VAL A 134 -7.18 -15.25 16.82
C VAL A 134 -7.73 -14.93 15.44
N GLN A 135 -8.66 -15.75 14.93
CA GLN A 135 -9.37 -15.42 13.70
C GLN A 135 -10.27 -14.20 13.94
N GLN A 136 -10.16 -13.22 13.06
CA GLN A 136 -10.87 -11.96 13.15
C GLN A 136 -11.20 -11.44 11.75
N ASP A 137 -12.25 -10.65 11.66
CA ASP A 137 -12.62 -10.00 10.42
C ASP A 137 -11.85 -8.69 10.27
N VAL A 138 -11.41 -8.44 9.03
CA VAL A 138 -10.87 -7.15 8.61
C VAL A 138 -11.85 -6.53 7.62
N GLU A 139 -12.31 -5.32 7.94
CA GLU A 139 -13.11 -4.49 7.06
C GLU A 139 -12.20 -3.42 6.45
N VAL A 140 -12.21 -3.28 5.13
CA VAL A 140 -11.47 -2.27 4.38
C VAL A 140 -12.41 -1.30 3.67
N HIS A 141 -12.10 -0.01 3.75
CA HIS A 141 -12.90 1.05 3.13
C HIS A 141 -12.17 1.53 1.87
N LEU A 142 -12.79 1.33 0.72
CA LEU A 142 -12.24 1.72 -0.58
C LEU A 142 -13.14 2.76 -1.24
N THR A 143 -12.53 3.74 -1.90
CA THR A 143 -13.20 4.62 -2.87
C THR A 143 -13.00 4.09 -4.28
N GLY A 144 -13.77 4.62 -5.24
CA GLY A 144 -13.66 4.27 -6.66
C GLY A 144 -14.52 3.06 -7.04
N GLN A 145 -14.65 2.82 -8.34
CA GLN A 145 -15.27 1.61 -8.87
C GLN A 145 -14.18 0.54 -9.04
N VAL A 146 -14.34 -0.58 -8.34
CA VAL A 146 -13.32 -1.64 -8.26
C VAL A 146 -13.95 -3.03 -8.33
N SER A 147 -13.18 -3.99 -8.83
CA SER A 147 -13.55 -5.41 -8.92
C SER A 147 -12.35 -6.32 -8.66
N HIS A 148 -12.61 -7.63 -8.53
CA HIS A 148 -11.59 -8.67 -8.32
C HIS A 148 -10.65 -8.40 -7.15
N LEU A 149 -11.23 -7.90 -6.04
CA LEU A 149 -10.46 -7.48 -4.88
C LEU A 149 -9.85 -8.66 -4.11
N SER A 150 -8.60 -8.51 -3.72
CA SER A 150 -7.92 -9.41 -2.78
C SER A 150 -7.14 -8.64 -1.73
N LEU A 151 -6.97 -9.29 -0.58
CA LEU A 151 -6.22 -8.76 0.56
C LEU A 151 -4.95 -9.57 0.80
N GLN A 152 -3.85 -8.86 0.98
CA GLN A 152 -2.55 -9.42 1.32
C GLN A 152 -1.97 -8.68 2.53
N LEU A 153 -1.13 -9.38 3.28
CA LEU A 153 -0.31 -8.79 4.33
C LEU A 153 1.11 -8.61 3.80
N VAL A 154 1.64 -7.40 3.91
CA VAL A 154 3.02 -7.08 3.55
C VAL A 154 3.77 -6.53 4.75
N ASP A 155 5.05 -6.83 4.87
CA ASP A 155 5.86 -6.37 5.99
C ASP A 155 6.26 -4.88 5.85
N ALA A 156 7.19 -4.44 6.71
CA ALA A 156 7.69 -3.08 6.64
C ALA A 156 8.49 -2.78 5.36
N ALA A 157 9.16 -3.79 4.79
CA ALA A 157 10.00 -3.71 3.61
C ALA A 157 9.22 -3.91 2.29
N GLY A 158 7.94 -4.27 2.39
CA GLY A 158 7.04 -4.51 1.25
C GLY A 158 7.01 -5.98 0.80
N ASP A 159 7.64 -6.87 1.56
CA ASP A 159 7.64 -8.30 1.25
C ASP A 159 6.33 -8.93 1.70
N ARG A 160 5.77 -9.83 0.89
CA ARG A 160 4.52 -10.52 1.20
C ARG A 160 4.72 -11.48 2.37
N VAL A 161 3.89 -11.33 3.41
CA VAL A 161 3.89 -12.15 4.62
C VAL A 161 2.79 -13.20 4.56
N SER A 162 1.62 -12.83 4.04
CA SER A 162 0.45 -13.71 3.98
C SER A 162 -0.49 -13.29 2.86
N ASP A 163 -1.09 -14.27 2.19
CA ASP A 163 -2.22 -14.06 1.28
C ASP A 163 -3.51 -14.41 2.04
N VAL A 164 -4.37 -13.41 2.24
CA VAL A 164 -5.66 -13.59 2.93
C VAL A 164 -6.74 -14.05 1.96
N GLY A 165 -6.60 -13.70 0.67
CA GLY A 165 -7.52 -14.08 -0.39
C GLY A 165 -8.53 -13.00 -0.78
N ALA A 166 -9.63 -13.43 -1.38
CA ALA A 166 -10.63 -12.54 -1.95
C ALA A 166 -11.36 -11.74 -0.87
N LEU A 167 -11.68 -10.48 -1.20
CA LEU A 167 -12.52 -9.63 -0.37
C LEU A 167 -14.00 -9.75 -0.79
N GLU A 168 -14.88 -9.93 0.18
CA GLU A 168 -16.33 -9.97 -0.03
C GLU A 168 -16.95 -8.61 0.23
N ARG A 169 -17.95 -8.22 -0.57
CA ARG A 169 -18.65 -6.95 -0.38
C ARG A 169 -19.77 -7.10 0.65
N THR A 170 -19.80 -6.24 1.65
CA THR A 170 -20.87 -6.21 2.67
C THR A 170 -22.12 -5.49 2.16
N ALA A 171 -23.24 -5.64 2.88
CA ALA A 171 -24.50 -4.97 2.54
C ALA A 171 -24.38 -3.44 2.63
N GLU A 172 -23.52 -2.95 3.52
CA GLU A 172 -23.20 -1.53 3.74
C GLU A 172 -22.22 -0.98 2.69
N GLY A 173 -21.73 -1.83 1.79
CA GLY A 173 -20.84 -1.46 0.70
C GLY A 173 -19.35 -1.43 1.05
N PHE A 174 -18.96 -1.94 2.23
CA PHE A 174 -17.56 -2.17 2.58
C PHE A 174 -17.07 -3.50 2.01
N TYR A 175 -15.79 -3.79 2.21
CA TYR A 175 -15.17 -5.05 1.81
C TYR A 175 -14.57 -5.74 3.02
N GLN A 176 -14.77 -7.04 3.15
CA GLN A 176 -14.35 -7.82 4.30
C GLN A 176 -13.62 -9.11 3.92
N ALA A 177 -12.73 -9.54 4.80
CA ALA A 177 -12.14 -10.87 4.79
C ALA A 177 -11.86 -11.31 6.22
N SER A 178 -11.75 -12.62 6.45
CA SER A 178 -11.25 -13.15 7.74
C SER A 178 -9.75 -13.41 7.65
N LEU A 179 -9.02 -13.05 8.70
CA LEU A 179 -7.58 -13.34 8.81
C LEU A 179 -7.19 -13.73 10.24
N THR A 180 -6.11 -14.47 10.36
CA THR A 180 -5.49 -14.83 11.64
C THR A 180 -4.09 -14.21 11.70
N PRO A 181 -3.93 -13.05 12.36
CA PRO A 181 -2.67 -12.33 12.42
C PRO A 181 -1.58 -13.14 13.11
N GLN A 182 -0.38 -13.11 12.52
CA GLN A 182 0.82 -13.67 13.13
C GLN A 182 1.56 -12.60 13.96
N SER A 183 2.74 -12.94 14.48
CA SER A 183 3.49 -12.08 15.43
C SER A 183 4.21 -10.92 14.75
N GLU A 184 4.42 -11.04 13.44
CA GLU A 184 5.10 -10.11 12.57
C GLU A 184 4.31 -8.81 12.41
N ARG A 185 5.03 -7.71 12.16
CA ARG A 185 4.39 -6.45 11.81
C ARG A 185 3.99 -6.46 10.34
N PHE A 186 2.82 -5.91 10.04
CA PHE A 186 2.30 -5.92 8.66
C PHE A 186 1.50 -4.67 8.32
N ARG A 187 1.36 -4.40 7.03
CA ARG A 187 0.37 -3.51 6.44
C ARG A 187 -0.65 -4.32 5.68
N ILE A 188 -1.84 -3.75 5.53
CA ILE A 188 -2.86 -4.25 4.62
C ILE A 188 -2.54 -3.75 3.22
N LEU A 189 -2.36 -4.67 2.27
CA LEU A 189 -2.31 -4.41 0.84
C LEU A 189 -3.62 -4.91 0.23
N VAL A 190 -4.32 -4.04 -0.48
CA VAL A 190 -5.46 -4.40 -1.31
C VAL A 190 -5.06 -4.32 -2.77
N THR A 191 -5.36 -5.37 -3.52
CA THR A 191 -5.18 -5.42 -4.97
C THR A 191 -6.52 -5.66 -5.66
N GLY A 192 -6.62 -5.31 -6.93
CA GLY A 192 -7.80 -5.58 -7.75
C GLY A 192 -7.71 -4.87 -9.09
N THR A 193 -8.84 -4.66 -9.74
CA THR A 193 -8.94 -3.90 -10.99
C THR A 193 -9.86 -2.69 -10.85
N ASP A 194 -9.53 -1.61 -11.55
CA ASP A 194 -10.35 -0.40 -11.61
C ASP A 194 -11.52 -0.50 -12.62
N ALA A 195 -12.25 0.59 -12.80
CA ALA A 195 -13.38 0.69 -13.73
C ALA A 195 -13.02 0.36 -15.19
N SER A 196 -11.75 0.52 -15.56
CA SER A 196 -11.23 0.25 -16.91
C SER A 196 -10.47 -1.08 -16.98
N ALA A 197 -10.66 -1.95 -15.97
CA ALA A 197 -9.99 -3.25 -15.83
C ALA A 197 -8.45 -3.20 -15.71
N TRP A 198 -7.88 -2.04 -15.36
CA TRP A 198 -6.45 -1.94 -15.06
C TRP A 198 -6.17 -2.39 -13.63
N PRO A 199 -5.06 -3.12 -13.38
CA PRO A 199 -4.68 -3.51 -12.04
C PRO A 199 -4.36 -2.28 -11.19
N PHE A 200 -4.74 -2.34 -9.92
CA PHE A 200 -4.36 -1.35 -8.93
C PHE A 200 -3.85 -2.02 -7.66
N GLU A 201 -3.04 -1.29 -6.90
CA GLU A 201 -2.63 -1.64 -5.55
C GLU A 201 -2.81 -0.44 -4.62
N ARG A 202 -3.31 -0.68 -3.41
CA ARG A 202 -3.38 0.32 -2.33
C ARG A 202 -2.92 -0.30 -1.02
N VAL A 203 -2.02 0.39 -0.35
CA VAL A 203 -1.48 -0.01 0.95
C VAL A 203 -2.04 0.89 2.03
N TYR A 204 -2.52 0.31 3.13
CA TYR A 204 -2.91 1.11 4.28
C TYR A 204 -1.64 1.61 5.00
N PRO A 205 -1.50 2.92 5.29
CA PRO A 205 -0.22 3.48 5.71
C PRO A 205 0.26 3.00 7.08
N ILE A 206 -0.65 2.51 7.94
CA ILE A 206 -0.35 2.05 9.29
C ILE A 206 0.33 0.68 9.25
N LEU A 207 1.49 0.58 9.90
CA LEU A 207 2.15 -0.69 10.19
C LEU A 207 1.56 -1.26 11.49
N PHE A 208 0.71 -2.26 11.36
CA PHE A 208 0.08 -2.94 12.47
C PHE A 208 1.04 -3.89 13.18
N ARG A 209 0.71 -4.18 14.43
CA ARG A 209 1.28 -5.27 15.22
C ARG A 209 0.13 -5.98 15.90
N ALA A 210 0.06 -7.30 15.77
CA ALA A 210 -0.90 -8.09 16.52
C ALA A 210 -0.57 -8.05 18.02
N LEU A 211 -1.58 -7.77 18.84
CA LEU A 211 -1.46 -7.77 20.29
C LEU A 211 -1.83 -9.14 20.84
N PRO A 212 -1.18 -9.62 21.91
CA PRO A 212 -1.63 -10.85 22.56
C PRO A 212 -3.09 -10.71 23.02
N PRO A 213 -3.89 -11.78 22.95
CA PRO A 213 -5.22 -11.78 23.56
C PRO A 213 -5.10 -11.51 25.06
N LYS A 214 -6.06 -10.76 25.60
CA LYS A 214 -6.15 -10.49 27.04
C LYS A 214 -6.77 -11.66 27.78
#